data_AF-A0A0E9N2N3-F1
#
_entry.id   AF-A0A0E9N2N3-F1
#
_cell.length_a   1.000
_cell.length_b   1.000
_cell.length_c   1.000
_cell.angle_alpha   90.00
_cell.angle_beta   90.00
_cell.angle_gamma   90.00
#
_symmetry.space_group_name_H-M   'P 1'
#
loop_
_entity.id
_entity.type
_entity.pdbx_description
1 polymer ?
#
loop_
_entity_poly.entity_id
_entity_poly.type
_entity_poly.pdbx_seq_one_letter_code
_entity_poly.pdbx_strand_id
1 'polypeptide(L)' 'MQACSQDTEIDLKESDVPPDVVAAFKGKHPTARNVEWEAEKKGGQFYFEADFEEDSLELEVKLAPDGSFLK' A
#
# COMPACT_ATOMS: atom_id res chain seq x y z
N MET A 1 -21.19 15.26 17.96
CA MET A 1 -21.76 15.06 16.61
C MET A 1 -20.72 14.32 15.78
N GLN A 2 -21.16 13.23 15.13
CA GLN A 2 -20.44 12.30 14.25
C GLN A 2 -19.21 11.55 14.81
N ALA A 3 -19.41 10.25 15.06
CA ALA A 3 -18.36 9.27 14.94
C ALA A 3 -17.85 9.31 13.49
N CYS A 4 -16.69 9.93 13.26
CA CYS A 4 -15.98 9.71 12.02
C CYS A 4 -15.36 8.32 12.14
N SER A 5 -15.89 7.36 11.39
CA SER A 5 -15.12 6.21 10.93
C SER A 5 -13.95 6.79 10.13
N GLN A 6 -12.83 7.10 10.79
CA GLN A 6 -11.73 7.83 10.15
C GLN A 6 -10.83 6.91 9.33
N ASP A 7 -11.02 5.60 9.49
CA ASP A 7 -10.38 4.53 8.75
C ASP A 7 -11.11 4.38 7.41
N THR A 8 -10.46 4.82 6.34
CA THR A 8 -10.94 4.66 4.96
C THR A 8 -9.94 3.80 4.22
N GLU A 9 -10.41 2.67 3.70
CA GLU A 9 -9.66 1.75 2.85
C GLU A 9 -10.28 1.84 1.45
N ILE A 10 -9.45 2.00 0.42
CA ILE A 10 -9.88 2.13 -0.97
C ILE A 10 -9.00 1.22 -1.82
N ASP A 11 -9.60 0.23 -2.47
CA ASP A 11 -8.93 -0.57 -3.49
C ASP A 11 -8.45 0.32 -4.64
N LEU A 12 -7.18 0.19 -5.00
CA LEU A 12 -6.55 0.92 -6.09
C LEU A 12 -5.99 -0.03 -7.14
N LYS A 13 -5.96 0.45 -8.38
CA LYS A 13 -5.13 -0.17 -9.41
C LYS A 13 -3.71 0.35 -9.25
N GLU A 14 -2.72 -0.44 -9.65
CA GLU A 14 -1.31 0.01 -9.68
C GLU A 14 -1.14 1.33 -10.46
N SER A 15 -1.99 1.61 -11.46
CA SER A 15 -1.98 2.87 -12.22
C SER A 15 -2.43 4.10 -11.42
N ASP A 16 -3.17 3.90 -10.34
CA ASP A 16 -3.66 4.96 -9.45
C ASP A 16 -2.69 5.21 -8.28
N VAL A 17 -1.72 4.31 -8.08
CA VAL A 17 -0.68 4.43 -7.08
C VAL A 17 0.43 5.35 -7.60
N PRO A 18 0.97 6.26 -6.76
CA PRO A 18 2.08 7.12 -7.18
C PRO A 18 3.27 6.31 -7.72
N PRO A 19 3.90 6.75 -8.80
CA PRO A 19 4.99 6.01 -9.45
C PRO A 19 6.18 5.79 -8.51
N ASP A 20 6.43 6.71 -7.57
CA ASP A 20 7.50 6.59 -6.58
C ASP A 20 7.24 5.43 -5.60
N VAL A 21 5.98 5.23 -5.20
CA VAL A 21 5.54 4.13 -4.33
C VAL A 21 5.68 2.79 -5.06
N VAL A 22 5.21 2.73 -6.31
CA VAL A 22 5.34 1.52 -7.14
C VAL A 22 6.81 1.17 -7.40
N ALA A 23 7.65 2.18 -7.68
CA ALA A 23 9.08 1.99 -7.90
C ALA A 23 9.79 1.49 -6.63
N ALA A 24 9.49 2.07 -5.46
CA ALA A 24 10.03 1.63 -4.19
C ALA A 24 9.65 0.18 -3.86
N PHE A 25 8.37 -0.17 -4.07
CA PHE A 25 7.86 -1.53 -3.90
C PHE A 25 8.60 -2.53 -4.82
N LYS A 26 8.59 -2.30 -6.13
CA LYS A 26 9.24 -3.18 -7.12
C LYS A 26 10.75 -3.29 -6.93
N GLY A 27 11.38 -2.23 -6.41
CA GLY A 27 12.81 -2.24 -6.09
C GLY A 27 13.16 -3.18 -4.94
N LYS A 28 12.27 -3.34 -3.96
CA LYS A 28 12.46 -4.19 -2.79
C LYS A 28 11.92 -5.60 -2.96
N HIS A 29 10.81 -5.73 -3.68
CA HIS A 29 10.12 -7.00 -3.98
C HIS A 29 10.03 -7.23 -5.49
N PRO A 30 11.18 -7.45 -6.18
CA PRO A 30 11.20 -7.63 -7.63
C PRO A 30 10.53 -8.94 -8.08
N THR A 31 10.28 -9.86 -7.16
CA THR A 31 9.68 -11.17 -7.40
C THR A 31 8.21 -11.26 -6.98
N ALA A 32 7.66 -10.16 -6.46
CA ALA A 32 6.26 -10.03 -6.07
C ALA A 32 5.30 -10.33 -7.23
N ARG A 33 4.19 -10.99 -6.89
CA ARG A 33 3.13 -11.41 -7.83
C ARG A 33 1.78 -11.13 -7.19
N ASN A 34 0.73 -11.12 -8.01
CA ASN A 34 -0.64 -10.90 -7.54
C ASN A 34 -0.74 -9.67 -6.63
N VAL A 35 -0.12 -8.56 -7.06
CA VAL A 35 -0.03 -7.35 -6.25
C VAL A 35 -1.36 -6.62 -6.26
N GLU A 36 -1.99 -6.52 -5.10
CA GLU A 36 -3.16 -5.72 -4.83
C GLU A 36 -2.74 -4.48 -4.05
N TRP A 37 -3.35 -3.34 -4.37
CA TRP A 37 -3.00 -2.05 -3.80
C TRP A 37 -4.21 -1.45 -3.10
N GLU A 38 -4.01 -0.95 -1.90
CA GLU A 38 -5.04 -0.22 -1.18
C GLU A 38 -4.51 1.13 -0.70
N ALA A 39 -5.39 2.13 -0.65
CA ALA A 39 -5.12 3.40 -0.02
C ALA A 39 -5.86 3.48 1.31
N GLU A 40 -5.09 3.61 2.38
CA GLU A 40 -5.58 3.66 3.75
C GLU A 40 -5.38 5.03 4.36
N LYS A 41 -6.36 5.49 5.12
CA LYS A 41 -6.20 6.64 6.02
C LYS A 41 -6.58 6.25 7.42
N LYS A 42 -5.62 6.23 8.35
CA LYS A 42 -5.83 5.82 9.75
C LYS A 42 -5.22 6.82 10.70
N GLY A 43 -6.00 7.29 11.67
CA GLY A 43 -5.54 8.26 12.68
C GLY A 43 -4.98 9.57 12.09
N GLY A 44 -5.43 9.95 10.89
CA GLY A 44 -4.94 11.12 10.16
C GLY A 44 -3.69 10.89 9.30
N GLN A 45 -3.09 9.69 9.35
CA GLN A 45 -1.99 9.29 8.47
C GLN A 45 -2.53 8.56 7.25
N PHE A 46 -2.04 8.93 6.08
CA PHE A 46 -2.38 8.29 4.81
C PHE A 46 -1.20 7.44 4.32
N TYR A 47 -1.47 6.21 3.90
CA TYR A 47 -0.48 5.27 3.38
C TYR A 47 -1.12 4.35 2.33
N PHE A 48 -0.25 3.65 1.60
CA PHE A 48 -0.62 2.63 0.64
C PHE A 48 -0.26 1.26 1.20
N GLU A 49 -1.21 0.32 1.18
CA GLU A 49 -0.97 -1.11 1.36
C GLU A 49 -0.58 -1.70 0.01
N ALA A 50 0.40 -2.60 0.00
CA ALA A 50 0.60 -3.53 -1.09
C ALA A 50 0.55 -4.95 -0.53
N ASP A 51 -0.47 -5.70 -0.92
CA ASP A 51 -0.61 -7.13 -0.66
C ASP A 51 -0.09 -7.90 -1.87
N PHE A 52 0.78 -8.87 -1.66
CA PHE A 52 1.42 -9.58 -2.75
C PHE A 52 1.89 -10.96 -2.31
N GLU A 53 2.07 -11.82 -3.30
CA GLU A 53 2.72 -13.11 -3.11
C GLU A 53 4.19 -13.04 -3.50
N GLU A 54 5.07 -13.48 -2.59
CA GLU A 54 6.50 -13.65 -2.84
C GLU A 54 6.98 -14.96 -2.18
N ASP A 55 7.76 -15.75 -2.91
CA ASP A 55 8.24 -17.07 -2.42
C ASP A 55 7.13 -18.01 -1.90
N SER A 56 5.94 -17.94 -2.52
CA SER A 56 4.74 -18.70 -2.11
C SER A 56 4.19 -18.32 -0.72
N LEU A 57 4.52 -17.12 -0.25
CA LEU A 57 3.96 -16.50 0.95
C LEU A 57 3.19 -15.25 0.55
N GLU A 58 2.01 -15.06 1.15
CA GLU A 58 1.31 -13.78 1.13
C GLU A 58 2.03 -12.82 2.11
N LEU A 59 2.41 -11.66 1.60
CA LEU A 59 3.09 -10.60 2.33
C LEU A 59 2.33 -9.29 2.10
N GLU A 60 2.27 -8.49 3.16
CA GLU A 60 1.73 -7.13 3.12
C GLU A 60 2.84 -6.14 3.46
N VAL A 61 2.86 -4.99 2.78
CA VAL A 61 3.74 -3.87 3.12
C VAL A 61 2.99 -2.54 3.06
N LYS A 62 3.27 -1.66 4.02
CA LYS A 62 2.72 -0.31 4.06
C LYS A 62 3.77 0.69 3.55
N LEU A 63 3.38 1.58 2.64
CA LEU A 63 4.24 2.62 2.09
C LEU A 63 3.62 4.00 2.30
N ALA A 64 4.43 4.97 2.69
CA ALA A 64 4.04 6.37 2.67
C ALA A 64 3.99 6.89 1.22
N PRO A 65 3.29 8.02 0.94
CA PRO A 65 3.17 8.58 -0.40
C PRO A 65 4.48 9.02 -1.06
N ASP A 66 5.57 9.12 -0.29
CA ASP A 66 6.93 9.41 -0.77
C ASP A 66 7.72 8.16 -1.16
N GLY A 67 7.11 6.96 -1.05
CA GLY A 67 7.76 5.67 -1.30
C GLY A 67 8.54 5.10 -0.12
N SER A 68 8.48 5.73 1.06
CA SER A 68 9.11 5.20 2.27
C SER A 68 8.31 4.04 2.84
N PHE A 69 8.97 2.93 3.18
CA PHE A 69 8.33 1.81 3.87
C PHE A 69 8.00 2.18 5.30
N LEU A 70 6.73 2.02 5.66
CA LEU A 70 6.24 2.12 7.02
C LEU A 70 6.41 0.76 7.73
N LYS A 71 6.42 0.79 9.06
CA LYS A 71 6.68 -0.37 9.91
C LYS A 71 5.51 -0.60 10.85
#